data_AF-A0A2V8KGG8-F1
#
_entry.id   AF-A0A2V8KGG8-F1
#
_cell.length_a   1.000
_cell.length_b   1.000
_cell.length_c   1.000
_cell.angle_alpha   90.00
_cell.angle_beta   90.00
_cell.angle_gamma   90.00
#
_symmetry.space_group_name_H-M   'P 1'
#
loop_
_entity.id
_entity.type
_entity.pdbx_description
1 polymer ?
#
loop_
_entity_poly.entity_id
_entity_poly.type
_entity_poly.pdbx_seq_one_letter_code
_entity_poly.pdbx_strand_id
1 'polypeptide(L)'
;GKNGNAAAMKLVGNLIVALEMEALAEGLVLAQKAGLNLNTVMEVVKVADFRSPLLVSNGQNILKRDFSPSFALKLMLKDARLIEKFGESVQSPIPALRVAEKNLASAVALGFRTENASALIKALVLMWVVTVAATATLIFGCERSAKKASSQLPLIPETDPLAQPKSLQQVGAPVAMTRAAIPADNQQTPEKISLGQKLFFDRRLSVNGTVSCSTCHDPALAFTDRKPTSVGVQGRVGQRNAPTVLNALYNKTQFWDGRVNTLEEQAALPIVNSVEMGHPNLDAAVAQIATVEEYQQAFRVVF
;
A
#
# COMPACT_ATOMS: atom_id res chain seq x y z
N GLY A 1 3.79 -43.87 5.27
CA GLY A 1 4.95 -43.53 4.42
C GLY A 1 6.19 -44.26 4.93
N LYS A 2 7.31 -44.17 4.21
CA LYS A 2 8.60 -44.77 4.63
C LYS A 2 9.09 -44.11 5.94
N ASN A 3 9.92 -44.83 6.70
CA ASN A 3 10.57 -44.29 7.90
C ASN A 3 11.33 -43.00 7.56
N GLY A 4 11.22 -41.99 8.43
CA GLY A 4 11.84 -40.67 8.21
C GLY A 4 10.94 -39.62 7.54
N ASN A 5 9.87 -40.02 6.83
CA ASN A 5 8.98 -39.07 6.15
C ASN A 5 8.29 -38.08 7.12
N ALA A 6 7.95 -38.52 8.34
CA ALA A 6 7.36 -37.64 9.35
C ALA A 6 8.34 -36.55 9.82
N ALA A 7 9.62 -36.90 9.98
CA ALA A 7 10.65 -35.94 10.36
C ALA A 7 10.90 -34.93 9.23
N ALA A 8 11.01 -35.40 7.98
CA ALA A 8 11.13 -34.52 6.81
C ALA A 8 9.94 -33.56 6.70
N MET A 9 8.71 -34.06 6.87
CA MET A 9 7.50 -33.23 6.85
C MET A 9 7.51 -32.17 7.96
N LYS A 10 7.99 -32.52 9.17
CA LYS A 10 8.11 -31.58 10.27
C LYS A 10 9.12 -30.46 9.95
N LEU A 11 10.24 -30.77 9.30
CA LEU A 11 11.21 -29.75 8.87
C LEU A 11 10.61 -28.82 7.80
N VAL A 12 9.87 -29.36 6.83
CA VAL A 12 9.15 -28.55 5.83
C VAL A 12 8.13 -27.62 6.49
N GLY A 13 7.33 -28.13 7.44
CA GLY A 13 6.38 -27.30 8.18
C GLY A 13 7.07 -26.20 9.00
N ASN A 14 8.15 -26.53 9.69
CA ASN A 14 8.91 -25.56 10.48
C ASN A 14 9.63 -24.51 9.62
N LEU A 15 9.99 -24.84 8.38
CA LEU A 15 10.50 -23.86 7.41
C LEU A 15 9.44 -22.77 7.14
N ILE A 16 8.21 -23.17 6.84
CA ILE A 16 7.11 -22.23 6.58
C ILE A 16 6.87 -21.36 7.82
N VAL A 17 6.84 -21.96 9.00
CA VAL A 17 6.66 -21.22 10.26
C VAL A 17 7.79 -20.20 10.49
N ALA A 18 9.05 -20.59 10.25
CA ALA A 18 10.18 -19.68 10.41
C ALA A 18 10.08 -18.48 9.46
N LEU A 19 9.72 -18.71 8.20
CA LEU A 19 9.59 -17.65 7.18
C LEU A 19 8.36 -16.77 7.43
N GLU A 20 7.24 -17.31 7.92
CA GLU A 20 6.08 -16.50 8.31
C GLU A 20 6.40 -15.60 9.52
N MET A 21 7.20 -16.07 10.49
CA MET A 21 7.64 -15.23 11.61
C MET A 21 8.60 -14.13 11.18
N GLU A 22 9.51 -14.44 10.26
CA GLU A 22 10.40 -13.44 9.66
C GLU A 22 9.57 -12.36 8.93
N ALA A 23 8.68 -12.78 8.03
CA ALA A 23 7.84 -11.87 7.25
C ALA A 23 6.95 -11.00 8.13
N LEU A 24 6.35 -11.58 9.19
CA LEU A 24 5.56 -10.83 10.16
C LEU A 24 6.41 -9.78 10.89
N ALA A 25 7.58 -10.18 11.37
CA ALA A 25 8.46 -9.31 12.14
C ALA A 25 8.98 -8.14 11.28
N GLU A 26 9.50 -8.42 10.08
CA GLU A 26 9.96 -7.39 9.14
C GLU A 26 8.81 -6.48 8.70
N GLY A 27 7.66 -7.06 8.34
CA GLY A 27 6.48 -6.32 7.90
C GLY A 27 5.96 -5.34 8.96
N LEU A 28 5.89 -5.77 10.22
CA LEU A 28 5.46 -4.90 11.33
C LEU A 28 6.49 -3.83 11.65
N VAL A 29 7.79 -4.13 11.61
CA VAL A 29 8.85 -3.12 11.79
C VAL A 29 8.82 -2.08 10.67
N LEU A 30 8.66 -2.51 9.42
CA LEU A 30 8.54 -1.62 8.27
C LEU A 30 7.30 -0.74 8.39
N ALA A 31 6.14 -1.33 8.72
CA ALA A 31 4.91 -0.59 8.90
C ALA A 31 5.02 0.47 10.01
N GLN A 32 5.65 0.13 11.14
CA GLN A 32 5.89 1.07 12.23
C GLN A 32 6.75 2.24 11.77
N LYS A 33 7.83 1.98 11.02
CA LYS A 33 8.71 3.03 10.48
C LYS A 33 8.03 3.90 9.43
N ALA A 34 7.12 3.32 8.65
CA ALA A 34 6.29 4.04 7.70
C ALA A 34 5.20 4.89 8.37
N GLY A 35 5.12 4.91 9.71
CA GLY A 35 4.12 5.66 10.47
C GLY A 35 2.72 5.04 10.44
N LEU A 36 2.60 3.77 10.04
CA LEU A 36 1.33 3.08 9.99
C LEU A 36 0.88 2.64 11.38
N ASN A 37 -0.42 2.70 11.64
CA ASN A 37 -1.01 2.13 12.84
C ASN A 37 -0.98 0.60 12.76
N LEU A 38 -0.20 -0.03 13.66
CA LEU A 38 -0.03 -1.48 13.62
C LEU A 38 -1.31 -2.28 13.90
N ASN A 39 -2.30 -1.71 14.62
CA ASN A 39 -3.61 -2.36 14.75
C ASN A 39 -4.33 -2.40 13.41
N THR A 40 -4.33 -1.28 12.66
CA THR A 40 -4.91 -1.23 11.31
C THR A 40 -4.20 -2.18 10.36
N VAL A 41 -2.87 -2.27 10.42
CA VAL A 41 -2.09 -3.25 9.65
C VAL A 41 -2.55 -4.67 9.98
N MET A 42 -2.73 -5.00 11.26
CA MET A 42 -3.21 -6.32 11.66
C MET A 42 -4.67 -6.58 11.24
N GLU A 43 -5.54 -5.57 11.14
CA GLU A 43 -6.88 -5.74 10.55
C GLU A 43 -6.80 -6.09 9.05
N VAL A 44 -5.89 -5.48 8.30
CA VAL A 44 -5.64 -5.85 6.89
C VAL A 44 -5.12 -7.28 6.79
N VAL A 45 -4.15 -7.67 7.61
CA VAL A 45 -3.59 -9.04 7.63
C VAL A 45 -4.67 -10.10 7.90
N LYS A 46 -5.69 -9.80 8.73
CA LYS A 46 -6.78 -10.74 9.04
C LYS A 46 -7.67 -11.07 7.85
N VAL A 47 -7.84 -10.12 6.92
CA VAL A 47 -8.76 -10.26 5.78
C VAL A 47 -8.05 -10.48 4.45
N ALA A 48 -6.72 -10.32 4.40
CA ALA A 48 -5.95 -10.54 3.20
C ALA A 48 -5.82 -12.02 2.82
N ASP A 49 -5.57 -12.30 1.54
CA ASP A 49 -5.45 -13.66 1.01
C ASP A 49 -4.28 -14.45 1.61
N PHE A 50 -3.26 -13.76 2.11
CA PHE A 50 -2.10 -14.36 2.77
C PHE A 50 -2.30 -14.63 4.27
N ARG A 51 -3.52 -14.46 4.80
CA ARG A 51 -3.81 -14.70 6.22
C ARG A 51 -3.44 -16.12 6.64
N SER A 52 -2.78 -16.25 7.80
CA SER A 52 -2.60 -17.52 8.49
C SER A 52 -2.92 -17.37 9.98
N PRO A 53 -3.39 -18.42 10.69
CA PRO A 53 -3.60 -18.36 12.14
C PRO A 53 -2.32 -17.96 12.89
N LEU A 54 -1.17 -18.37 12.37
CA LEU A 54 0.14 -18.07 12.93
C LEU A 54 0.45 -16.56 12.83
N LEU A 55 0.24 -15.95 11.66
CA LEU A 55 0.42 -14.51 11.46
C LEU A 55 -0.53 -13.69 12.34
N VAL A 56 -1.81 -14.07 12.40
CA VAL A 56 -2.82 -13.35 13.17
C VAL A 56 -2.54 -13.45 14.68
N SER A 57 -2.31 -14.65 15.20
CA SER A 57 -2.08 -14.86 16.63
C SER A 57 -0.79 -14.22 17.11
N ASN A 58 0.33 -14.44 16.41
CA ASN A 58 1.61 -13.86 16.81
C ASN A 58 1.62 -12.34 16.60
N GLY A 59 0.97 -11.83 15.56
CA GLY A 59 0.85 -10.39 15.34
C GLY A 59 0.09 -9.71 16.48
N GLN A 60 -1.03 -10.29 16.94
CA GLN A 60 -1.76 -9.79 18.10
C GLN A 60 -0.93 -9.82 19.40
N ASN A 61 -0.17 -10.89 19.61
CA ASN A 61 0.71 -11.00 20.78
C ASN A 61 1.83 -9.94 20.75
N ILE A 62 2.42 -9.69 19.58
CA ILE A 62 3.40 -8.61 19.36
C ILE A 62 2.78 -7.24 19.73
N LEU A 63 1.56 -6.94 19.26
CA LEU A 63 0.87 -5.68 19.59
C LEU A 63 0.65 -5.51 21.10
N LYS A 64 0.35 -6.61 21.80
CA LYS A 64 0.19 -6.65 23.27
C LYS A 64 1.51 -6.68 24.03
N ARG A 65 2.64 -6.79 23.32
CA ARG A 65 3.98 -7.06 23.87
C ARG A 65 4.03 -8.35 24.70
N ASP A 66 3.19 -9.32 24.38
CA ASP A 66 3.20 -10.64 24.99
C ASP A 66 4.13 -11.57 24.21
N PHE A 67 5.20 -12.01 24.87
CA PHE A 67 6.18 -12.92 24.30
C PHE A 67 6.32 -14.20 25.13
N SER A 68 5.28 -14.53 25.91
CA SER A 68 5.15 -15.78 26.64
C SER A 68 5.36 -16.97 25.71
N PRO A 69 6.22 -17.94 26.07
CA PRO A 69 6.68 -18.94 25.11
C PRO A 69 5.65 -20.05 24.89
N SER A 70 5.03 -20.04 23.70
CA SER A 70 4.39 -21.24 23.13
C SER A 70 5.38 -22.04 22.30
N PHE A 71 6.31 -21.35 21.63
CA PHE A 71 7.44 -21.95 20.94
C PHE A 71 8.66 -21.03 21.04
N ALA A 72 9.70 -21.47 21.75
CA ALA A 72 10.81 -20.59 22.12
C ALA A 72 11.75 -20.28 20.95
N LEU A 73 12.29 -19.06 20.89
CA LEU A 73 13.24 -18.60 19.87
C LEU A 73 14.44 -19.55 19.69
N LYS A 74 15.02 -20.04 20.79
CA LYS A 74 16.13 -21.01 20.72
C LYS A 74 15.77 -22.31 20.01
N LEU A 75 14.51 -22.73 20.09
CA LEU A 75 14.02 -23.94 19.43
C LEU A 75 13.78 -23.69 17.94
N MET A 76 13.25 -22.52 17.58
CA MET A 76 13.14 -22.08 16.18
C MET A 76 14.52 -22.01 15.51
N LEU A 77 15.53 -21.42 16.18
CA LEU A 77 16.90 -21.37 15.67
C LEU A 77 17.49 -22.77 15.46
N LYS A 78 17.27 -23.68 16.41
CA LYS A 78 17.70 -25.09 16.28
C LYS A 78 17.02 -25.75 15.08
N ASP A 79 15.72 -25.55 14.90
CA ASP A 79 14.98 -26.13 13.78
C ASP A 79 15.41 -25.51 12.44
N ALA A 80 15.68 -24.20 12.36
CA ALA A 80 16.23 -23.55 11.17
C ALA A 80 17.55 -24.20 10.70
N ARG A 81 18.47 -24.48 11.63
CA ARG A 81 19.73 -25.18 11.31
C ARG A 81 19.52 -26.63 10.88
N LEU A 82 18.52 -27.32 11.41
CA LEU A 82 18.18 -28.68 10.96
C LEU A 82 17.57 -28.66 9.55
N ILE A 83 16.76 -27.64 9.25
CA ILE A 83 16.16 -27.45 7.92
C ILE A 83 17.25 -27.15 6.89
N GLU A 84 18.23 -26.30 7.21
CA GLU A 84 19.33 -26.01 6.28
C GLU A 84 20.10 -27.28 5.93
N LYS A 85 20.51 -28.07 6.93
CA LYS A 85 21.17 -29.38 6.71
C LYS A 85 20.31 -30.35 5.91
N PHE A 86 19.00 -30.35 6.14
CA PHE A 86 18.08 -31.18 5.37
C PHE A 86 18.01 -30.72 3.91
N GLY A 87 17.89 -29.41 3.66
CA GLY A 87 17.94 -28.82 2.34
C GLY A 87 19.22 -29.18 1.59
N GLU A 88 20.38 -29.11 2.24
CA GLU A 88 21.66 -29.56 1.69
C GLU A 88 21.64 -31.04 1.31
N SER A 89 21.13 -31.91 2.19
CA SER A 89 21.10 -33.36 1.96
C SER A 89 20.24 -33.77 0.77
N VAL A 90 19.21 -32.98 0.44
CA VAL A 90 18.31 -33.20 -0.71
C VAL A 90 18.59 -32.24 -1.87
N GLN A 91 19.70 -31.49 -1.81
CA GLN A 91 20.12 -30.53 -2.84
C GLN A 91 19.05 -29.46 -3.18
N SER A 92 18.23 -29.08 -2.20
CA SER A 92 17.21 -28.04 -2.34
C SER A 92 17.70 -26.73 -1.72
N PRO A 93 17.94 -25.66 -2.50
CA PRO A 93 18.34 -24.37 -1.96
C PRO A 93 17.19 -23.72 -1.18
N ILE A 94 17.50 -23.13 -0.02
CA ILE A 94 16.53 -22.45 0.86
C ILE A 94 17.06 -21.06 1.24
N PRO A 95 17.26 -20.14 0.28
CA PRO A 95 17.98 -18.89 0.51
C PRO A 95 17.32 -17.98 1.55
N ALA A 96 15.99 -17.90 1.59
CA ALA A 96 15.27 -17.09 2.57
C ALA A 96 15.51 -17.55 4.02
N LEU A 97 15.67 -18.86 4.24
CA LEU A 97 15.92 -19.40 5.57
C LEU A 97 17.27 -18.94 6.14
N ARG A 98 18.29 -18.72 5.30
CA ARG A 98 19.61 -18.27 5.78
C ARG A 98 19.55 -16.88 6.39
N VAL A 99 18.74 -15.99 5.80
CA VAL A 99 18.50 -14.66 6.36
C VAL A 99 17.74 -14.79 7.68
N ALA A 100 16.68 -15.59 7.70
CA ALA A 100 15.90 -15.83 8.91
C ALA A 100 16.74 -16.46 10.04
N GLU A 101 17.60 -17.43 9.73
CA GLU A 101 18.49 -18.06 10.71
C GLU A 101 19.45 -17.04 11.33
N LYS A 102 20.02 -16.13 10.51
CA LYS A 102 20.87 -15.05 11.00
C LYS A 102 20.11 -14.11 11.95
N ASN A 103 18.88 -13.73 11.60
CA ASN A 103 18.06 -12.85 12.44
C ASN A 103 17.64 -13.54 13.75
N LEU A 104 17.29 -14.83 13.69
CA LEU A 104 17.03 -15.68 14.87
C LEU A 104 18.28 -15.81 15.75
N ALA A 105 19.46 -15.99 15.17
CA ALA A 105 20.72 -16.07 15.90
C ALA A 105 21.04 -14.75 16.62
N SER A 106 20.84 -13.62 15.94
CA SER A 106 20.94 -12.28 16.55
C SER A 106 19.96 -12.12 17.72
N ALA A 107 18.70 -12.52 17.55
CA ALA A 107 17.69 -12.44 18.62
C ALA A 107 18.06 -13.27 19.85
N VAL A 108 18.61 -14.48 19.63
CA VAL A 108 19.11 -15.33 20.72
C VAL A 108 20.32 -14.70 21.41
N ALA A 109 21.25 -14.11 20.66
CA ALA A 109 22.43 -13.43 21.19
C ALA A 109 22.06 -12.17 22.01
N LEU A 110 20.99 -11.48 21.64
CA LEU A 110 20.44 -10.33 22.37
C LEU A 110 19.67 -10.72 23.65
N GLY A 111 19.58 -12.01 23.98
CA GLY A 111 18.99 -12.50 25.24
C GLY A 111 17.55 -12.99 25.15
N PHE A 112 16.89 -12.90 23.99
CA PHE A 112 15.47 -13.29 23.84
C PHE A 112 15.25 -14.81 23.70
N ARG A 113 16.25 -15.62 24.02
CA ARG A 113 16.29 -17.06 23.68
C ARG A 113 15.15 -17.90 24.26
N THR A 114 14.57 -17.50 25.38
CA THR A 114 13.47 -18.19 26.09
C THR A 114 12.10 -17.64 25.74
N GLU A 115 12.03 -16.50 25.06
CA GLU A 115 10.78 -15.90 24.63
C GLU A 115 10.20 -16.64 23.41
N ASN A 116 8.93 -16.39 23.11
CA ASN A 116 8.27 -16.88 21.91
C ASN A 116 9.07 -16.50 20.64
N ALA A 117 9.02 -17.33 19.60
CA ALA A 117 9.60 -17.05 18.29
C ALA A 117 9.21 -15.66 17.73
N SER A 118 8.01 -15.17 18.05
CA SER A 118 7.55 -13.82 17.70
C SER A 118 8.42 -12.69 18.27
N ALA A 119 9.22 -12.96 19.31
CA ALA A 119 10.20 -12.02 19.87
C ALA A 119 11.37 -11.71 18.92
N LEU A 120 11.47 -12.41 17.79
CA LEU A 120 12.35 -12.04 16.67
C LEU A 120 12.24 -10.55 16.33
N ILE A 121 11.03 -9.99 16.38
CA ILE A 121 10.78 -8.57 16.10
C ILE A 121 11.62 -7.63 16.99
N LYS A 122 11.90 -8.01 18.24
CA LYS A 122 12.72 -7.20 19.16
C LYS A 122 14.14 -7.04 18.63
N ALA A 123 14.72 -8.09 18.04
CA ALA A 123 16.05 -8.03 17.44
C ALA A 123 16.07 -7.11 16.22
N LEU A 124 15.06 -7.20 15.35
CA LEU A 124 14.93 -6.33 14.17
C LEU A 124 14.78 -4.85 14.56
N VAL A 125 14.00 -4.55 15.59
CA VAL A 125 13.87 -3.19 16.14
C VAL A 125 15.22 -2.69 16.69
N LEU A 126 15.94 -3.51 17.45
CA LEU A 126 17.23 -3.13 18.04
C LEU A 126 18.34 -2.93 17.00
N MET A 127 18.42 -3.80 15.99
CA MET A 127 19.36 -3.63 14.88
C MET A 127 19.19 -2.28 14.18
N TRP A 128 17.97 -1.73 14.19
CA TRP A 128 17.71 -0.39 13.69
C TRP A 128 18.06 0.74 14.68
N VAL A 129 17.77 0.59 15.97
CA VAL A 129 18.13 1.62 16.98
C VAL A 129 19.64 1.87 16.98
N VAL A 130 20.46 0.83 16.79
CA VAL A 130 21.92 0.96 16.67
C VAL A 130 22.34 1.71 15.40
N THR A 131 21.62 1.57 14.28
CA THR A 131 21.89 2.37 13.07
C THR A 131 21.50 3.84 13.19
N VAL A 132 20.45 4.18 13.97
CA VAL A 132 20.04 5.59 14.18
C VAL A 132 20.92 6.28 15.24
N ALA A 133 21.33 5.57 16.29
CA ALA A 133 22.22 6.09 17.33
C ALA A 133 23.63 6.42 16.80
N ALA A 134 24.07 5.79 15.71
CA ALA A 134 25.30 6.15 15.00
C ALA A 134 25.18 7.46 14.17
N THR A 135 23.98 8.03 14.04
CA THR A 135 23.70 9.22 13.20
C THR A 135 22.98 10.36 13.91
N ALA A 136 22.55 10.20 15.16
CA ALA A 136 21.72 11.18 15.88
C ALA A 136 22.39 11.70 17.15
N THR A 137 23.56 12.30 17.01
CA THR A 137 24.01 13.37 17.91
C THR A 137 24.01 14.65 17.10
N LEU A 138 22.86 15.32 17.00
CA LEU A 138 22.69 16.74 16.69
C LEU A 138 21.21 17.07 16.42
N ILE A 139 20.71 18.10 17.13
CA ILE A 139 19.66 19.07 16.74
C ILE A 139 18.22 18.84 17.25
N PHE A 140 17.92 19.55 18.37
CA PHE A 140 16.68 20.26 18.82
C PHE A 140 15.36 19.47 19.01
N GLY A 141 14.48 19.71 20.00
CA GLY A 141 14.25 20.85 20.92
C GLY A 141 12.97 21.63 20.54
N CYS A 142 11.90 21.54 21.37
CA CYS A 142 10.64 22.33 21.53
C CYS A 142 10.07 23.16 20.35
N GLU A 143 8.77 23.43 20.15
CA GLU A 143 7.48 23.28 20.85
C GLU A 143 6.41 23.65 19.80
N ARG A 144 5.14 23.22 19.95
CA ARG A 144 4.02 23.72 19.13
C ARG A 144 3.00 24.46 20.00
N SER A 145 2.75 25.71 19.64
CA SER A 145 1.63 26.52 20.14
C SER A 145 0.44 26.43 19.18
N ALA A 146 -0.75 26.37 19.77
CA ALA A 146 -2.04 26.22 19.11
C ALA A 146 -2.57 27.55 18.56
N LYS A 147 -3.37 27.51 17.49
CA LYS A 147 -4.43 28.50 17.25
C LYS A 147 -5.67 27.88 16.62
N LYS A 148 -6.80 28.47 17.04
CA LYS A 148 -8.20 28.20 16.72
C LYS A 148 -8.71 29.39 15.90
N ALA A 149 -9.50 29.14 14.85
CA ALA A 149 -10.38 30.11 14.16
C ALA A 149 -11.34 29.26 13.30
N SER A 150 -12.66 29.34 13.43
CA SER A 150 -13.63 30.43 13.20
C SER A 150 -14.33 30.23 11.85
N SER A 151 -15.63 30.45 11.90
CA SER A 151 -16.68 29.96 11.00
C SER A 151 -16.84 30.76 9.71
N GLN A 152 -16.56 30.12 8.58
CA GLN A 152 -17.22 30.36 7.28
C GLN A 152 -17.04 29.09 6.44
N LEU A 153 -18.12 28.50 5.94
CA LEU A 153 -18.05 27.29 5.11
C LEU A 153 -17.42 27.65 3.75
N PRO A 154 -16.33 27.00 3.31
CA PRO A 154 -15.67 27.34 2.05
C PRO A 154 -16.41 26.77 0.83
N LEU A 155 -16.33 27.51 -0.28
CA LEU A 155 -16.96 27.28 -1.59
C LEU A 155 -16.29 26.17 -2.43
N ILE A 156 -15.21 25.59 -1.89
CA ILE A 156 -14.54 24.36 -2.29
C ILE A 156 -14.49 23.54 -0.99
N PRO A 157 -14.63 22.20 -0.99
CA PRO A 157 -14.30 21.42 0.20
C PRO A 157 -12.95 21.93 0.74
N GLU A 158 -12.84 22.23 2.05
CA GLU A 158 -11.52 22.46 2.65
C GLU A 158 -10.60 21.37 2.11
N THR A 159 -9.44 21.75 1.55
CA THR A 159 -8.53 20.84 0.85
C THR A 159 -8.50 19.50 1.57
N ASP A 160 -9.19 18.52 1.00
CA ASP A 160 -9.18 17.15 1.50
C ASP A 160 -7.70 16.74 1.62
N PRO A 161 -7.28 15.92 2.60
CA PRO A 161 -5.97 15.28 2.55
C PRO A 161 -5.59 14.72 1.16
N LEU A 162 -6.57 14.32 0.35
CA LEU A 162 -6.40 13.91 -1.05
C LEU A 162 -6.17 15.06 -2.04
N ALA A 163 -6.62 16.28 -1.74
CA ALA A 163 -6.47 17.50 -2.53
C ALA A 163 -5.12 18.21 -2.30
N GLN A 164 -4.39 17.83 -1.25
CA GLN A 164 -3.04 18.31 -1.03
C GLN A 164 -2.08 17.70 -2.07
N PRO A 165 -1.09 18.47 -2.58
CA PRO A 165 0.01 17.91 -3.36
C PRO A 165 0.55 16.67 -2.67
N LYS A 166 0.35 15.52 -3.31
CA LYS A 166 0.93 14.25 -2.87
C LYS A 166 2.43 14.49 -2.72
N SER A 167 2.98 14.11 -1.57
CA SER A 167 4.40 14.34 -1.25
C SER A 167 5.28 13.91 -2.42
N LEU A 168 6.28 14.72 -2.78
CA LEU A 168 7.29 14.27 -3.75
C LEU A 168 8.05 13.02 -3.23
N GLN A 169 7.99 12.76 -1.92
CA GLN A 169 8.47 11.56 -1.27
C GLN A 169 7.38 10.47 -1.27
N GLN A 170 7.08 9.94 -2.45
CA GLN A 170 6.24 8.74 -2.54
C GLN A 170 6.97 7.56 -1.90
N VAL A 171 6.26 6.79 -1.07
CA VAL A 171 6.86 5.66 -0.35
C VAL A 171 7.40 4.65 -1.36
N GLY A 172 8.70 4.34 -1.28
CA GLY A 172 9.36 3.40 -2.19
C GLY A 172 9.78 3.98 -3.54
N ALA A 173 9.55 5.27 -3.81
CA ALA A 173 9.98 5.93 -5.06
C ALA A 173 10.90 7.14 -4.78
N PRO A 174 12.03 7.29 -5.50
CA PRO A 174 12.89 8.46 -5.35
C PRO A 174 12.18 9.76 -5.70
N VAL A 175 12.44 10.83 -4.92
CA VAL A 175 11.88 12.18 -5.18
C VAL A 175 12.16 12.67 -6.61
N ALA A 176 13.36 12.38 -7.13
CA ALA A 176 13.74 12.74 -8.49
C ALA A 176 12.85 12.04 -9.54
N MET A 177 12.45 10.79 -9.29
CA MET A 177 11.55 10.04 -10.17
C MET A 177 10.15 10.64 -10.15
N THR A 178 9.61 10.95 -8.96
CA THR A 178 8.31 11.62 -8.83
C THR A 178 8.29 12.98 -9.53
N ARG A 179 9.35 13.77 -9.38
CA ARG A 179 9.47 15.07 -10.06
C ARG A 179 9.53 14.92 -11.57
N ALA A 180 10.29 13.95 -12.07
CA ALA A 180 10.43 13.70 -13.51
C ALA A 180 9.13 13.20 -14.16
N ALA A 181 8.25 12.56 -13.38
CA ALA A 181 6.96 12.06 -13.87
C ALA A 181 5.88 13.15 -13.97
N ILE A 182 6.05 14.32 -13.31
CA ILE A 182 5.11 15.44 -13.42
C ILE A 182 5.46 16.26 -14.67
N PRO A 183 4.56 16.39 -15.66
CA PRO A 183 4.83 17.15 -16.88
C PRO A 183 5.17 18.63 -16.59
N ALA A 184 6.15 19.17 -17.31
CA ALA A 184 6.60 20.56 -17.13
C ALA A 184 5.51 21.58 -17.46
N ASP A 185 4.68 21.28 -18.46
CA ASP A 185 3.55 22.05 -18.95
C ASP A 185 2.26 21.84 -18.13
N ASN A 186 2.21 20.82 -17.27
CA ASN A 186 1.08 20.53 -16.40
C ASN A 186 1.48 20.34 -14.93
N GLN A 187 2.13 21.37 -14.37
CA GLN A 187 2.49 21.38 -12.95
C GLN A 187 1.25 21.31 -12.04
N GLN A 188 1.41 20.59 -10.94
CA GLN A 188 0.37 20.38 -9.93
C GLN A 188 0.33 21.56 -8.94
N THR A 189 -0.86 22.08 -8.66
CA THR A 189 -1.13 23.03 -7.57
C THR A 189 -2.24 22.47 -6.66
N PRO A 190 -2.35 22.89 -5.39
CA PRO A 190 -3.45 22.46 -4.52
C PRO A 190 -4.84 22.65 -5.16
N GLU A 191 -5.05 23.76 -5.87
CA GLU A 191 -6.31 24.09 -6.55
C GLU A 191 -6.57 23.14 -7.73
N LYS A 192 -5.55 22.84 -8.54
CA LYS A 192 -5.64 21.85 -9.64
C LYS A 192 -5.99 20.46 -9.12
N ILE A 193 -5.33 20.04 -8.05
CA ILE A 193 -5.54 18.71 -7.46
C ILE A 193 -6.95 18.63 -6.87
N SER A 194 -7.39 19.68 -6.17
CA SER A 194 -8.76 19.75 -5.63
C SER A 194 -9.81 19.66 -6.74
N LEU A 195 -9.63 20.41 -7.83
CA LEU A 195 -10.53 20.36 -8.99
C LEU A 195 -10.52 18.96 -9.65
N GLY A 196 -9.35 18.38 -9.86
CA GLY A 196 -9.21 17.03 -10.41
C GLY A 196 -9.83 15.95 -9.52
N GLN A 197 -9.64 16.04 -8.19
CA GLN A 197 -10.27 15.14 -7.23
C GLN A 197 -11.79 15.25 -7.34
N LYS A 198 -12.33 16.46 -7.34
CA LYS A 198 -13.77 16.67 -7.45
C LYS A 198 -14.34 16.03 -8.72
N LEU A 199 -13.72 16.26 -9.88
CA LEU A 199 -14.11 15.63 -11.14
C LEU A 199 -14.01 14.09 -11.10
N PHE A 200 -13.00 13.54 -10.43
CA PHE A 200 -12.80 12.09 -10.29
C PHE A 200 -13.97 11.39 -9.58
N PHE A 201 -14.57 12.06 -8.58
CA PHE A 201 -15.67 11.51 -7.78
C PHE A 201 -17.07 11.95 -8.26
N ASP A 202 -17.17 12.93 -9.16
CA ASP A 202 -18.45 13.50 -9.58
C ASP A 202 -19.08 12.74 -10.75
N ARG A 203 -20.27 12.19 -10.51
CA ARG A 203 -21.02 11.45 -11.54
C ARG A 203 -21.56 12.33 -12.65
N ARG A 204 -21.70 13.65 -12.41
CA ARG A 204 -22.12 14.64 -13.42
C ARG A 204 -21.14 14.72 -14.60
N LEU A 205 -19.98 14.09 -14.53
CA LEU A 205 -19.06 13.95 -15.68
C LEU A 205 -19.56 12.92 -16.71
N SER A 206 -20.34 11.90 -16.31
CA SER A 206 -20.91 10.94 -17.26
C SER A 206 -22.16 11.47 -17.95
N VAL A 207 -22.44 10.99 -19.16
CA VAL A 207 -23.53 11.48 -20.03
C VAL A 207 -24.92 11.43 -19.37
N ASN A 208 -25.12 10.55 -18.40
CA ASN A 208 -26.40 10.38 -17.70
C ASN A 208 -26.31 10.58 -16.19
N GLY A 209 -25.19 11.07 -15.66
CA GLY A 209 -25.02 11.32 -14.23
C GLY A 209 -24.93 10.06 -13.35
N THR A 210 -24.67 8.87 -13.91
CA THR A 210 -24.71 7.60 -13.14
C THR A 210 -23.35 7.06 -12.71
N VAL A 211 -22.27 7.39 -13.43
CA VAL A 211 -20.92 6.87 -13.15
C VAL A 211 -19.88 8.00 -13.11
N SER A 212 -18.77 7.73 -12.43
CA SER A 212 -17.60 8.61 -12.25
C SER A 212 -16.33 7.76 -12.36
N CYS A 213 -15.15 8.38 -12.40
CA CYS A 213 -13.88 7.64 -12.36
C CYS A 213 -13.80 6.73 -11.13
N SER A 214 -14.26 7.23 -9.97
CA SER A 214 -14.31 6.46 -8.72
C SER A 214 -15.27 5.28 -8.71
N THR A 215 -16.19 5.17 -9.69
CA THR A 215 -17.07 3.99 -9.80
C THR A 215 -16.28 2.74 -10.16
N CYS A 216 -15.23 2.88 -10.97
CA CYS A 216 -14.32 1.78 -11.35
C CYS A 216 -13.00 1.80 -10.57
N HIS A 217 -12.63 2.96 -10.00
CA HIS A 217 -11.38 3.17 -9.26
C HIS A 217 -11.65 3.56 -7.81
N ASP A 218 -12.28 2.67 -7.03
CA ASP A 218 -12.69 2.94 -5.65
C ASP A 218 -11.48 2.98 -4.69
N PRO A 219 -11.21 4.11 -3.99
CA PRO A 219 -10.13 4.19 -3.01
C PRO A 219 -10.18 3.12 -1.92
N ALA A 220 -11.37 2.70 -1.47
CA ALA A 220 -11.55 1.67 -0.45
C ALA A 220 -11.13 0.26 -0.95
N LEU A 221 -11.04 0.09 -2.26
CA LEU A 221 -10.66 -1.14 -2.94
C LEU A 221 -9.31 -1.00 -3.65
N ALA A 222 -8.40 -0.19 -3.09
CA ALA A 222 -7.08 0.10 -3.67
C ALA A 222 -7.16 0.65 -5.10
N PHE A 223 -8.16 1.50 -5.35
CA PHE A 223 -8.44 2.12 -6.64
C PHE A 223 -8.77 1.12 -7.75
N THR A 224 -9.44 0.03 -7.39
CA THR A 224 -10.03 -0.96 -8.30
C THR A 224 -11.53 -1.10 -8.02
N ASP A 225 -12.25 -1.92 -8.80
CA ASP A 225 -13.65 -2.26 -8.54
C ASP A 225 -13.84 -3.72 -8.04
N ARG A 226 -12.75 -4.50 -7.96
CA ARG A 226 -12.71 -5.95 -7.69
C ARG A 226 -13.70 -6.78 -8.51
N LYS A 227 -14.04 -6.34 -9.72
CA LYS A 227 -14.88 -7.11 -10.65
C LYS A 227 -14.02 -7.78 -11.71
N PRO A 228 -14.49 -8.89 -12.33
CA PRO A 228 -13.85 -9.44 -13.52
C PRO A 228 -13.88 -8.46 -14.71
N THR A 229 -14.98 -7.70 -14.81
CA THR A 229 -15.22 -6.67 -15.83
C THR A 229 -15.97 -5.50 -15.21
N SER A 230 -15.58 -4.27 -15.55
CA SER A 230 -16.22 -3.06 -15.03
C SER A 230 -17.59 -2.81 -15.67
N VAL A 231 -18.47 -2.13 -14.94
CA VAL A 231 -19.82 -1.79 -15.38
C VAL A 231 -19.95 -0.27 -15.46
N GLY A 232 -20.33 0.26 -16.62
CA GLY A 232 -20.46 1.69 -16.86
C GLY A 232 -21.91 2.15 -17.01
N VAL A 233 -22.13 3.21 -17.79
CA VAL A 233 -23.46 3.81 -17.99
C VAL A 233 -24.48 2.80 -18.49
N GLN A 234 -25.74 2.97 -18.04
CA GLN A 234 -26.86 2.10 -18.40
C GLN A 234 -26.65 0.61 -18.06
N GLY A 235 -25.74 0.31 -17.12
CA GLY A 235 -25.43 -1.07 -16.72
C GLY A 235 -24.66 -1.86 -17.79
N ARG A 236 -24.07 -1.18 -18.78
CA ARG A 236 -23.28 -1.83 -19.83
C ARG A 236 -22.01 -2.43 -19.23
N VAL A 237 -21.70 -3.66 -19.62
CA VAL A 237 -20.53 -4.40 -19.12
C VAL A 237 -19.37 -4.25 -20.09
N GLY A 238 -18.22 -3.84 -19.57
CA GLY A 238 -16.98 -3.71 -20.35
C GLY A 238 -16.31 -5.05 -20.67
N GLN A 239 -15.21 -4.99 -21.40
CA GLN A 239 -14.44 -6.17 -21.80
C GLN A 239 -13.43 -6.61 -20.72
N ARG A 240 -13.03 -5.69 -19.82
CA ARG A 240 -12.03 -5.90 -18.77
C ARG A 240 -12.41 -5.09 -17.54
N ASN A 241 -11.73 -5.36 -16.43
CA ASN A 241 -11.77 -4.52 -15.24
C ASN A 241 -10.87 -3.30 -15.41
N ALA A 242 -11.14 -2.26 -14.62
CA ALA A 242 -10.29 -1.08 -14.57
C ALA A 242 -8.96 -1.41 -13.86
N PRO A 243 -7.80 -0.99 -14.41
CA PRO A 243 -6.52 -1.12 -13.71
C PRO A 243 -6.51 -0.25 -12.45
N THR A 244 -5.68 -0.60 -11.45
CA THR A 244 -5.49 0.32 -10.32
C THR A 244 -4.84 1.62 -10.80
N VAL A 245 -5.28 2.77 -10.24
CA VAL A 245 -4.57 4.06 -10.46
C VAL A 245 -3.47 4.30 -9.43
N LEU A 246 -3.26 3.38 -8.49
CA LEU A 246 -2.10 3.45 -7.60
C LEU A 246 -0.82 3.38 -8.44
N ASN A 247 0.08 4.35 -8.23
CA ASN A 247 1.36 4.47 -8.94
C ASN A 247 1.23 4.63 -10.48
N ALA A 248 0.05 4.92 -11.02
CA ALA A 248 -0.14 5.09 -12.47
C ALA A 248 0.70 6.24 -13.07
N LEU A 249 1.10 7.21 -12.23
CA LEU A 249 2.07 8.25 -12.55
C LEU A 249 3.43 7.70 -13.03
N TYR A 250 3.82 6.51 -12.58
CA TYR A 250 5.11 5.91 -12.90
C TYR A 250 5.06 4.90 -14.06
N ASN A 251 3.88 4.63 -14.60
CA ASN A 251 3.74 3.71 -15.72
C ASN A 251 4.35 4.31 -16.98
N LYS A 252 5.07 3.50 -17.76
CA LYS A 252 5.60 3.92 -19.08
C LYS A 252 4.49 4.06 -20.13
N THR A 253 3.47 3.22 -20.02
CA THR A 253 2.29 3.17 -20.88
C THR A 253 1.06 2.93 -20.01
N GLN A 254 -0.08 3.39 -20.48
CA GLN A 254 -1.35 3.40 -19.76
C GLN A 254 -2.35 2.41 -20.39
N PHE A 255 -3.40 2.05 -19.65
CA PHE A 255 -4.25 0.87 -19.88
C PHE A 255 -3.53 -0.49 -19.81
N TRP A 256 -4.32 -1.56 -19.70
CA TRP A 256 -3.83 -2.95 -19.73
C TRP A 256 -3.09 -3.34 -21.01
N ASP A 257 -3.44 -2.71 -22.13
CA ASP A 257 -2.85 -2.97 -23.45
C ASP A 257 -1.76 -1.95 -23.83
N GLY A 258 -1.47 -0.98 -22.95
CA GLY A 258 -0.41 0.01 -23.16
C GLY A 258 -0.68 0.99 -24.31
N ARG A 259 -1.93 1.14 -24.78
CA ARG A 259 -2.24 1.85 -26.03
C ARG A 259 -2.01 3.36 -26.03
N VAL A 260 -1.86 3.97 -24.85
CA VAL A 260 -1.55 5.40 -24.73
C VAL A 260 -0.37 5.61 -23.78
N ASN A 261 0.32 6.73 -23.91
CA ASN A 261 1.59 6.95 -23.22
C ASN A 261 1.43 7.83 -21.98
N THR A 262 0.39 8.67 -21.91
CA THR A 262 0.22 9.67 -20.84
C THR A 262 -1.06 9.46 -20.04
N LEU A 263 -1.08 9.96 -18.81
CA LEU A 263 -2.27 9.93 -17.95
C LEU A 263 -3.39 10.80 -18.54
N GLU A 264 -3.02 11.91 -19.15
CA GLU A 264 -3.92 12.84 -19.84
C GLU A 264 -4.64 12.16 -21.00
N GLU A 265 -3.91 11.41 -21.84
CA GLU A 265 -4.48 10.60 -22.91
C GLU A 265 -5.40 9.50 -22.33
N GLN A 266 -4.95 8.81 -21.27
CA GLN A 266 -5.75 7.77 -20.63
C GLN A 266 -7.07 8.31 -20.07
N ALA A 267 -7.04 9.45 -19.38
CA ALA A 267 -8.20 10.04 -18.69
C ALA A 267 -9.30 10.50 -19.67
N ALA A 268 -8.92 10.92 -20.88
CA ALA A 268 -9.86 11.38 -21.90
C ALA A 268 -10.72 10.25 -22.50
N LEU A 269 -10.19 9.03 -22.63
CA LEU A 269 -10.84 7.96 -23.38
C LEU A 269 -12.09 7.36 -22.69
N PRO A 270 -12.11 7.11 -21.35
CA PRO A 270 -13.31 6.65 -20.64
C PRO A 270 -14.51 7.60 -20.77
N ILE A 271 -14.25 8.91 -20.87
CA ILE A 271 -15.29 9.94 -20.97
C ILE A 271 -16.16 9.72 -22.23
N VAL A 272 -15.51 9.39 -23.34
CA VAL A 272 -16.17 9.20 -24.65
C VAL A 272 -16.50 7.75 -24.98
N ASN A 273 -16.05 6.79 -24.15
CA ASN A 273 -16.37 5.39 -24.36
C ASN A 273 -17.86 5.15 -24.07
N SER A 274 -18.58 4.65 -25.08
CA SER A 274 -20.02 4.37 -25.02
C SER A 274 -20.44 3.38 -23.92
N VAL A 275 -19.53 2.53 -23.44
CA VAL A 275 -19.77 1.60 -22.33
C VAL A 275 -19.47 2.25 -20.98
N GLU A 276 -18.43 3.10 -20.92
CA GLU A 276 -17.95 3.69 -19.67
C GLU A 276 -18.76 4.93 -19.29
N MET A 277 -18.41 6.13 -19.77
CA MET A 277 -19.10 7.38 -19.39
C MET A 277 -20.00 7.96 -20.50
N GLY A 278 -19.85 7.52 -21.74
CA GLY A 278 -20.88 7.62 -22.78
C GLY A 278 -21.03 8.94 -23.53
N HIS A 279 -20.13 9.91 -23.41
CA HIS A 279 -20.20 11.14 -24.20
C HIS A 279 -19.87 10.89 -25.68
N PRO A 280 -20.50 11.60 -26.64
CA PRO A 280 -20.18 11.45 -28.06
C PRO A 280 -18.78 11.98 -28.41
N ASN A 281 -18.29 12.97 -27.67
CA ASN A 281 -16.94 13.55 -27.77
C ASN A 281 -16.63 14.33 -26.49
N LEU A 282 -15.38 14.82 -26.35
CA LEU A 282 -14.97 15.59 -25.17
C LEU A 282 -15.68 16.96 -25.08
N ASP A 283 -15.99 17.60 -26.21
CA ASP A 283 -16.68 18.90 -26.22
C ASP A 283 -18.07 18.79 -25.59
N ALA A 284 -18.78 17.67 -25.80
CA ALA A 284 -20.06 17.40 -25.14
C ALA A 284 -19.91 17.24 -23.62
N ALA A 285 -18.84 16.57 -23.16
CA ALA A 285 -18.55 16.45 -21.74
C ALA A 285 -18.20 17.82 -21.11
N VAL A 286 -17.39 18.61 -21.81
CA VAL A 286 -17.05 19.98 -21.40
C VAL A 286 -18.29 20.86 -21.36
N ALA A 287 -19.15 20.82 -22.37
CA ALA A 287 -20.39 21.59 -22.41
C ALA A 287 -21.30 21.24 -21.23
N GLN A 288 -21.43 19.95 -20.89
CA GLN A 288 -22.19 19.49 -19.73
C GLN A 288 -21.59 19.99 -18.41
N ILE A 289 -20.27 19.88 -18.22
CA ILE A 289 -19.61 20.40 -17.00
C ILE A 289 -19.71 21.92 -16.93
N ALA A 290 -19.64 22.61 -18.06
CA ALA A 290 -19.75 24.06 -18.14
C ALA A 290 -21.14 24.58 -17.76
N THR A 291 -22.21 23.78 -17.78
CA THR A 291 -23.52 24.23 -17.27
C THR A 291 -23.57 24.31 -15.74
N VAL A 292 -22.57 23.77 -15.04
CA VAL A 292 -22.50 23.76 -13.58
C VAL A 292 -21.68 24.96 -13.11
N GLU A 293 -22.36 25.94 -12.50
CA GLU A 293 -21.74 27.18 -12.01
C GLU A 293 -20.52 26.93 -11.11
N GLU A 294 -20.62 25.92 -10.25
CA GLU A 294 -19.55 25.48 -9.36
C GLU A 294 -18.25 25.10 -10.11
N TYR A 295 -18.36 24.48 -11.30
CA TYR A 295 -17.20 24.16 -12.12
C TYR A 295 -16.69 25.37 -12.89
N GLN A 296 -17.58 26.23 -13.42
CA GLN A 296 -17.16 27.47 -14.06
C GLN A 296 -16.26 28.31 -13.14
N GLN A 297 -16.67 28.45 -11.87
CA GLN A 297 -15.89 29.18 -10.87
C GLN A 297 -14.56 28.47 -10.58
N ALA A 298 -14.57 27.14 -10.38
CA ALA A 298 -13.37 26.38 -10.08
C ALA A 298 -12.33 26.42 -11.22
N PHE A 299 -12.76 26.32 -12.48
CA PHE A 299 -11.86 26.42 -13.63
C PHE A 299 -11.22 27.81 -13.76
N ARG A 300 -11.95 28.91 -13.47
CA ARG A 300 -11.40 30.29 -13.45
C ARG A 300 -10.36 30.53 -12.36
N VAL A 301 -10.41 29.77 -11.27
CA VAL A 301 -9.40 29.86 -10.20
C VAL A 301 -8.11 29.17 -10.61
N VAL A 302 -8.22 28.12 -11.42
CA VAL A 302 -7.11 27.22 -11.76
C VAL A 302 -6.35 27.64 -13.03
N PHE A 303 -7.05 28.19 -14.02
CA PHE A 303 -6.53 28.54 -15.35
C PHE A 303 -6.82 30.01 -15.68
#